data_AF-A0A3D2AN73-F1
#
_entry.id   AF-A0A3D2AN73-F1
#
_cell.length_a   1.000
_cell.length_b   1.000
_cell.length_c   1.000
_cell.angle_alpha   90.00
_cell.angle_beta   90.00
_cell.angle_gamma   90.00
#
_symmetry.space_group_name_H-M   'P 1'
#
loop_
_entity.id
_entity.type
_entity.pdbx_description
1 polymer ?
#
loop_
_entity_poly.entity_id
_entity_poly.type
_entity_poly.pdbx_seq_one_letter_code
_entity_poly.pdbx_strand_id
1 'polypeptide(L)'
;LFGVNNRVFANVAMPNVLEGLQGIQHCEDAEHCDHLVHEVGTGTLSEEEFEEVVYDLVNFLYYIGEPSRLDRQRIGGYVLLFLAFFWVFAWLLNREYWKDVDH
;
A
#
# COMPACT_ATOMS: atom_id res chain seq x y z
N LEU A 1 -10.98 23.34 17.29
CA LEU A 1 -10.36 22.38 16.33
C LEU A 1 -9.75 23.21 15.21
N PHE A 2 -8.55 22.88 14.76
CA PHE A 2 -7.63 23.74 13.99
C PHE A 2 -8.10 24.22 12.61
N GLY A 3 -9.39 24.11 12.27
CA GLY A 3 -9.98 24.59 11.01
C GLY A 3 -9.55 23.80 9.76
N VAL A 4 -8.75 22.75 9.94
CA VAL A 4 -8.19 21.91 8.87
C VAL A 4 -8.90 20.56 8.80
N ASN A 5 -9.07 20.03 7.59
CA ASN A 5 -9.72 18.75 7.33
C ASN A 5 -9.02 18.02 6.16
N ASN A 6 -9.10 16.69 6.13
CA ASN A 6 -8.51 15.85 5.09
C ASN A 6 -9.60 15.24 4.21
N ARG A 7 -9.40 15.27 2.89
CA ARG A 7 -10.38 14.76 1.91
C ARG A 7 -10.49 13.24 1.90
N VAL A 8 -9.39 12.52 2.12
CA VAL A 8 -9.35 11.05 2.14
C VAL A 8 -9.84 10.51 3.49
N PHE A 9 -9.55 11.21 4.58
CA PHE A 9 -10.01 10.84 5.91
C PHE A 9 -10.54 12.06 6.65
N ALA A 10 -11.86 12.21 6.72
CA ALA A 10 -12.46 13.40 7.31
C ALA A 10 -12.23 13.49 8.84
N ASN A 11 -12.10 14.72 9.35
CA ASN A 11 -12.00 15.06 10.77
C ASN A 11 -10.78 14.44 11.50
N VAL A 12 -9.64 14.30 10.82
CA VAL A 12 -8.38 14.01 11.53
C VAL A 12 -8.05 15.21 12.41
N ALA A 13 -7.79 14.97 13.69
CA ALA A 13 -7.33 16.00 14.63
C ALA A 13 -5.86 16.39 14.43
N MET A 14 -5.33 16.30 13.20
CA MET A 14 -3.93 16.55 12.89
C MET A 14 -3.81 17.41 11.62
N PRO A 15 -3.14 18.57 11.70
CA PRO A 15 -2.76 19.36 10.53
C PRO A 15 -1.82 18.61 9.58
N ASN A 16 -1.77 19.04 8.33
CA ASN A 16 -0.87 18.44 7.34
C ASN A 16 0.60 18.67 7.76
N VAL A 17 1.34 17.58 8.00
CA VAL A 17 2.75 17.65 8.43
C VAL A 17 3.63 18.26 7.34
N LEU A 18 3.24 18.11 6.07
CA LEU A 18 3.98 18.62 4.92
C LEU A 18 3.50 20.00 4.47
N GLU A 19 2.64 20.70 5.23
CA GLU A 19 2.11 22.02 4.90
C GLU A 19 3.22 23.04 4.59
N GLY A 20 4.34 23.02 5.33
CA GLY A 20 5.46 23.92 5.06
C GLY A 20 6.17 23.69 3.73
N LEU A 21 6.09 22.46 3.18
CA LEU A 21 6.68 22.12 1.88
C LEU A 21 5.66 22.33 0.76
N GLN A 22 4.44 21.82 0.95
CA GLN A 22 3.36 21.84 -0.02
C GLN A 22 2.69 23.21 -0.16
N GLY A 23 2.63 23.99 0.92
CA GLY A 23 1.79 25.18 1.01
C GLY A 23 0.34 24.87 1.38
N ILE A 24 -0.48 25.92 1.43
CA ILE A 24 -1.88 25.87 1.78
C ILE A 24 -2.71 25.50 0.54
N GLN A 25 -3.68 24.62 0.73
CA GLN A 25 -4.65 24.23 -0.30
C GLN A 25 -6.06 24.63 0.12
N HIS A 26 -6.79 25.23 -0.81
CA HIS A 26 -8.17 25.66 -0.60
C HIS A 26 -9.13 24.94 -1.56
N CYS A 27 -10.35 24.70 -1.10
CA CYS A 27 -11.44 24.21 -1.95
C CYS A 27 -11.95 25.35 -2.82
N GLU A 28 -12.12 25.11 -4.12
CA GLU A 28 -12.74 26.10 -5.03
C GLU A 28 -14.23 26.29 -4.71
N ASP A 29 -14.92 25.22 -4.33
CA ASP A 29 -16.30 25.22 -3.86
C ASP A 29 -16.35 24.72 -2.40
N ALA A 30 -17.00 25.51 -1.54
CA ALA A 30 -17.12 25.22 -0.11
C ALA A 30 -18.15 24.12 0.19
N GLU A 31 -19.13 23.89 -0.70
CA GLU A 31 -20.15 22.85 -0.53
C GLU A 31 -19.70 21.50 -1.08
N HIS A 32 -18.95 21.50 -2.20
CA HIS A 32 -18.41 20.31 -2.85
C HIS A 32 -16.90 20.49 -3.06
N CYS A 33 -16.10 20.16 -2.04
CA CYS A 33 -14.63 20.23 -2.10
C CYS A 33 -14.03 19.09 -2.97
N ASP A 34 -14.39 19.09 -4.24
CA ASP A 34 -13.95 18.10 -5.22
C ASP A 34 -12.65 18.48 -5.93
N HIS A 35 -12.29 19.76 -5.91
CA HIS A 35 -11.05 20.25 -6.47
C HIS A 35 -10.32 21.13 -5.43
N LEU A 36 -9.04 20.80 -5.21
CA LEU A 36 -8.16 21.55 -4.32
C LEU A 36 -7.27 22.43 -5.19
N VAL A 37 -7.25 23.72 -4.90
CA VAL A 37 -6.40 24.71 -5.57
C VAL A 37 -5.25 25.07 -4.64
N HIS A 38 -4.04 25.09 -5.19
CA HIS A 38 -2.83 25.45 -4.47
C HIS A 38 -2.63 26.97 -4.40
N GLU A 39 -2.32 27.49 -3.21
CA GLU A 39 -1.92 28.88 -3.05
C GLU A 39 -0.41 29.06 -3.24
N VAL A 40 -0.04 29.62 -4.38
CA VAL A 40 1.35 29.86 -4.78
C VAL A 40 2.07 30.77 -3.78
N GLY A 41 3.25 30.35 -3.32
CA GLY A 41 4.11 31.12 -2.41
C GLY A 41 3.87 30.88 -0.92
N THR A 42 2.95 29.97 -0.56
CA THR A 42 2.72 29.56 0.84
C THR A 42 3.61 28.39 1.28
N GLY A 43 4.10 27.58 0.34
CA GLY A 43 5.04 26.48 0.57
C GLY A 43 6.47 26.80 0.11
N THR A 44 7.44 25.98 0.53
CA THR A 44 8.84 26.11 0.10
C THR A 44 9.15 25.41 -1.21
N LEU A 45 8.34 24.45 -1.64
CA LEU A 45 8.48 23.72 -2.90
C LEU A 45 7.42 24.16 -3.90
N SER A 46 7.76 24.08 -5.19
CA SER A 46 6.76 24.12 -6.26
C SER A 46 5.91 22.83 -6.25
N GLU A 47 4.77 22.85 -6.94
CA GLU A 47 3.87 21.70 -7.03
C GLU A 47 4.57 20.48 -7.65
N GLU A 48 5.37 20.69 -8.70
CA GLU A 48 6.14 19.63 -9.37
C GLU A 48 7.23 19.03 -8.45
N GLU A 49 7.99 19.89 -7.74
CA GLU A 49 9.02 19.43 -6.81
C GLU A 49 8.42 18.68 -5.61
N PHE A 50 7.24 19.11 -5.15
CA PHE A 50 6.53 18.42 -4.07
C PHE A 50 6.06 17.04 -4.53
N GLU A 51 5.52 16.92 -5.75
CA GLU A 51 5.11 15.63 -6.32
C GLU A 51 6.29 14.66 -6.43
N GLU A 52 7.47 15.13 -6.87
CA GLU A 52 8.69 14.33 -6.94
C GLU A 52 9.13 13.83 -5.56
N VAL A 53 9.16 14.71 -4.55
CA VAL A 53 9.52 14.35 -3.18
C VAL A 53 8.55 13.33 -2.59
N VAL A 54 7.24 13.52 -2.79
CA VAL A 54 6.22 12.58 -2.30
C VAL A 54 6.33 11.25 -3.01
N TYR A 55 6.58 11.25 -4.33
CA TYR A 55 6.78 10.03 -5.11
C TYR A 55 7.94 9.20 -4.58
N ASP A 56 9.09 9.83 -4.36
CA ASP A 56 10.27 9.16 -3.82
C ASP A 56 10.07 8.69 -2.38
N LEU A 57 9.43 9.48 -1.54
CA LEU A 57 9.10 9.11 -0.16
C LEU A 57 8.20 7.88 -0.12
N VAL A 58 7.13 7.85 -0.92
CA VAL A 58 6.18 6.72 -0.96
C VAL A 58 6.87 5.48 -1.52
N ASN A 59 7.70 5.61 -2.55
CA ASN A 59 8.50 4.50 -3.07
C ASN A 59 9.47 3.95 -2.03
N PHE A 60 10.13 4.82 -1.27
CA PHE A 60 11.01 4.43 -0.17
C PHE A 60 10.24 3.71 0.95
N LEU A 61 9.10 4.26 1.39
CA LEU A 61 8.25 3.64 2.40
C LEU A 61 7.70 2.29 1.93
N TYR A 62 7.35 2.18 0.64
CA TYR A 62 6.90 0.93 0.04
C TYR A 62 8.00 -0.13 0.05
N TYR A 63 9.24 0.26 -0.25
CA TYR A 63 10.39 -0.63 -0.22
C TYR A 63 10.70 -1.10 1.21
N ILE A 64 10.72 -0.18 2.19
CA ILE A 64 10.96 -0.53 3.61
C ILE A 64 9.78 -1.30 4.21
N GLY A 65 8.55 -1.08 3.75
CA GLY A 65 7.38 -1.82 4.20
C GLY A 65 7.43 -3.31 3.85
N GLU A 66 8.13 -3.67 2.77
CA GLU A 66 8.34 -5.06 2.40
C GLU A 66 9.74 -5.29 1.78
N PRO A 67 10.81 -5.28 2.59
CA PRO A 67 12.18 -5.37 2.07
C PRO A 67 12.51 -6.76 1.51
N SER A 68 11.73 -7.80 1.86
CA SER A 68 11.93 -9.20 1.47
C SER A 68 10.95 -9.71 0.40
N ARG A 69 10.31 -8.82 -0.39
CA ARG A 69 9.33 -9.23 -1.44
C ARG A 69 9.87 -10.30 -2.39
N LEU A 70 11.08 -10.09 -2.91
CA LEU A 70 11.71 -11.00 -3.88
C LEU A 70 11.98 -12.37 -3.26
N ASP A 71 12.43 -12.40 -2.01
CA ASP A 71 12.69 -13.66 -1.29
C ASP A 71 11.39 -14.40 -0.95
N ARG A 72 10.34 -13.68 -0.54
CA ARG A 72 9.02 -14.27 -0.27
C ARG A 72 8.44 -14.95 -1.51
N GLN A 73 8.52 -14.30 -2.67
CA GLN A 73 8.02 -14.88 -3.92
C GLN A 73 8.83 -16.11 -4.35
N ARG A 74 10.16 -16.04 -4.24
CA ARG A 74 11.06 -17.15 -4.56
C ARG A 74 10.79 -18.37 -3.65
N ILE A 75 10.76 -18.16 -2.33
CA ILE A 75 10.50 -19.23 -1.35
C ILE A 75 9.09 -19.79 -1.53
N GLY A 76 8.08 -18.92 -1.74
CA GLY A 76 6.70 -19.33 -1.99
C GLY A 76 6.57 -20.26 -3.19
N GLY A 77 7.26 -19.96 -4.30
CA GLY A 77 7.29 -20.84 -5.47
C GLY A 77 7.87 -22.23 -5.17
N TYR A 78 8.99 -22.30 -4.44
CA TYR A 78 9.58 -23.58 -4.03
C TYR A 78 8.68 -24.37 -3.07
N VAL A 79 8.02 -23.69 -2.12
CA VAL A 79 7.09 -24.33 -1.18
C VAL A 79 5.89 -24.91 -1.93
N LEU A 80 5.30 -24.17 -2.88
CA LEU A 80 4.17 -24.68 -3.67
C LEU A 80 4.57 -25.88 -4.54
N LEU A 81 5.76 -25.86 -5.15
CA LEU A 81 6.28 -27.02 -5.89
C LEU A 81 6.48 -28.22 -4.97
N PHE A 82 7.07 -28.03 -3.79
CA PHE A 82 7.26 -29.09 -2.81
C PHE A 82 5.92 -29.69 -2.35
N LEU A 83 4.92 -28.85 -2.06
CA LEU A 83 3.58 -29.29 -1.68
C LEU A 83 2.88 -30.04 -2.82
N ALA A 84 2.99 -29.56 -4.07
CA ALA A 84 2.42 -30.25 -5.23
C ALA A 84 3.05 -31.63 -5.44
N PHE A 85 4.38 -31.72 -5.30
CA PHE A 85 5.10 -32.99 -5.36
C PHE A 85 4.66 -33.94 -4.24
N PHE A 86 4.63 -33.46 -2.99
CA PHE A 86 4.20 -34.27 -1.84
C PHE A 86 2.74 -34.71 -1.96
N TRP A 87 1.87 -33.86 -2.51
CA TRP A 87 0.46 -34.16 -2.75
C TRP A 87 0.27 -35.38 -3.64
N VAL A 88 1.12 -35.58 -4.66
CA VAL A 88 1.08 -36.79 -5.50
C VAL A 88 1.33 -38.05 -4.68
N PHE A 89 2.33 -38.03 -3.78
CA PHE A 89 2.61 -39.17 -2.90
C PHE A 89 1.52 -39.41 -1.87
N ALA A 90 1.00 -38.35 -1.26
CA ALA A 90 -0.12 -38.44 -0.33
C ALA A 90 -1.37 -39.03 -1.02
N TRP A 91 -1.65 -38.64 -2.27
CA TRP A 91 -2.74 -39.19 -3.06
C TRP A 91 -2.53 -40.68 -3.39
N LEU A 92 -1.32 -41.07 -3.82
CA LEU A 92 -0.98 -42.47 -4.07
C LEU A 92 -1.11 -43.33 -2.81
N LEU A 93 -0.62 -42.82 -1.67
CA LEU A 93 -0.72 -43.49 -0.37
C LEU A 93 -2.19 -43.65 0.05
N ASN A 94 -2.99 -42.58 -0.08
CA ASN A 94 -4.41 -42.62 0.23
C ASN A 94 -5.15 -43.64 -0.66
N ARG A 95 -4.77 -43.74 -1.95
CA ARG A 95 -5.35 -44.74 -2.85
C ARG A 95 -5.09 -46.18 -2.40
N GLU A 96 -3.89 -46.49 -1.91
CA GLU A 96 -3.58 -47.84 -1.43
C GLU A 96 -4.25 -48.13 -0.08
N TYR A 97 -4.24 -47.17 0.86
CA TYR A 97 -4.89 -47.35 2.16
C TYR A 97 -6.40 -47.62 2.07
N TRP A 98 -7.08 -46.98 1.12
CA TRP A 98 -8.53 -47.16 0.93
C TRP A 98 -8.89 -48.46 0.21
N LYS A 99 -7.93 -49.08 -0.47
CA LYS A 99 -8.14 -50.35 -1.17
C LYS A 99 -8.39 -51.52 -0.22
N ASP A 100 -7.83 -51.47 0.99
CA ASP A 100 -8.03 -52.50 2.03
C ASP A 100 -9.37 -52.35 2.78
N VAL A 101 -10.07 -51.23 2.63
CA VAL A 101 -11.36 -50.96 3.30
C VAL A 101 -12.57 -51.40 2.45
N ASP A 102 -12.40 -51.47 1.13
CA ASP A 102 -13.45 -51.85 0.16
C ASP A 102 -13.46 -53.36 -0.19
N HIS A 103 -12.84 -54.22 0.64
CA HIS A 103 -12.90 -55.68 0.55
C HIS A 103 -13.63 -56.31 1.74
#